data_AF-A0A8T4WTU3-F1
#
_entry.id   AF-A0A8T4WTU3-F1
#
_cell.length_a   1.000
_cell.length_b   1.000
_cell.length_c   1.000
_cell.angle_alpha   90.00
_cell.angle_beta   90.00
_cell.angle_gamma   90.00
#
_symmetry.space_group_name_H-M   'P 1'
#
loop_
_entity.id
_entity.type
_entity.pdbx_description
1 polymer ?
#
loop_
_entity_poly.entity_id
_entity_poly.type
_entity_poly.pdbx_seq_one_letter_code
_entity_poly.pdbx_strand_id
1 'polypeptide(L)' 'MYPKKYTRFEKARVVGARALQIEAGAPVLIDTPEDVTDPVDIALLEFEKDIIPMTIVRRLPSGERISSKDS' A
#
# COMPACT_ATOMS: atom_id res chain seq x y z
N MET A 1 20.81 2.68 -8.95
CA MET A 1 19.61 3.46 -8.61
C MET A 1 18.41 2.52 -8.62
N TYR A 2 17.69 2.38 -7.51
CA TYR A 2 16.48 1.54 -7.48
C TYR A 2 15.33 2.26 -8.20
N PRO A 3 14.45 1.58 -8.95
CA PRO A 3 13.33 2.24 -9.61
C PRO A 3 12.43 2.96 -8.59
N LYS A 4 12.07 4.22 -8.90
CA LYS A 4 11.15 5.01 -8.07
C LYS A 4 9.73 4.40 -8.02
N LYS A 5 9.33 3.66 -9.06
CA LYS A 5 8.01 3.04 -9.17
C LYS A 5 7.94 1.75 -8.35
N TYR A 6 6.76 1.49 -7.78
CA TYR A 6 6.46 0.22 -7.12
C TYR A 6 6.56 -0.95 -8.11
N THR A 7 7.16 -2.05 -7.65
CA THR A 7 7.11 -3.31 -8.42
C THR A 7 5.73 -3.95 -8.30
N ARG A 8 5.39 -4.86 -9.22
CA ARG A 8 4.15 -5.67 -9.12
C ARG A 8 4.05 -6.44 -7.80
N PHE A 9 5.18 -6.89 -7.26
CA PHE A 9 5.23 -7.63 -5.99
C PHE A 9 5.02 -6.71 -4.79
N GLU A 10 5.63 -5.51 -4.82
CA GLU A 10 5.41 -4.47 -3.81
C GLU A 10 3.95 -4.03 -3.79
N LYS A 11 3.35 -3.76 -4.95
CA LYS A 11 1.93 -3.40 -5.08
C LYS A 11 1.04 -4.50 -4.47
N ALA A 12 1.23 -5.75 -4.89
CA ALA A 12 0.45 -6.88 -4.37
C ALA A 12 0.59 -7.04 -2.84
N ARG A 13 1.80 -6.88 -2.30
CA ARG A 13 2.05 -7.01 -0.87
C ARG A 13 1.39 -5.91 -0.05
N VAL A 14 1.47 -4.66 -0.52
CA VAL A 14 0.84 -3.50 0.15
C VAL A 14 -0.67 -3.60 0.14
N VAL A 15 -1.26 -3.89 -1.03
CA VAL A 15 -2.71 -4.04 -1.17
C VAL A 15 -3.23 -5.18 -0.29
N GLY A 16 -2.60 -6.36 -0.33
CA GLY A 16 -3.01 -7.49 0.50
C GLY A 16 -2.87 -7.21 2.00
N ALA A 17 -1.78 -6.57 2.43
CA ALA A 17 -1.61 -6.20 3.84
C ALA A 17 -2.66 -5.16 4.27
N ARG A 18 -3.01 -4.22 3.40
CA ARG A 18 -4.01 -3.20 3.69
C ARG A 18 -5.43 -3.76 3.72
N ALA A 19 -5.78 -4.66 2.81
CA ALA A 19 -7.06 -5.36 2.81
C ALA A 19 -7.29 -6.11 4.14
N LEU A 20 -6.25 -6.81 4.64
CA LEU A 20 -6.31 -7.48 5.95
C LEU A 20 -6.53 -6.51 7.12
N GLN A 21 -5.95 -5.31 7.06
CA GLN A 21 -6.20 -4.29 8.09
C GLN A 21 -7.66 -3.84 8.06
N ILE A 22 -8.22 -3.62 6.86
CA ILE A 22 -9.62 -3.22 6.68
C ILE A 22 -10.56 -4.31 7.19
N GLU A 23 -10.31 -5.58 6.86
CA GLU A 23 -11.07 -6.72 7.40
C GLU A 23 -11.00 -6.80 8.93
N ALA A 24 -9.87 -6.43 9.52
CA ALA A 24 -9.71 -6.37 10.97
C ALA A 24 -10.36 -5.13 11.62
N GLY A 25 -11.09 -4.30 10.86
CA GLY A 25 -11.79 -3.13 11.36
C GLY A 25 -10.93 -1.86 11.43
N ALA A 26 -9.78 -1.82 10.76
CA ALA A 26 -9.00 -0.60 10.66
C ALA A 26 -9.76 0.48 9.86
N PRO A 27 -9.60 1.77 10.22
CA PRO A 27 -10.29 2.85 9.52
C PRO A 27 -9.83 2.96 8.07
N VAL A 28 -10.79 3.12 7.18
CA VAL A 28 -10.60 3.43 5.76
C VAL A 28 -10.39 4.94 5.60
N LEU A 29 -9.46 5.34 4.73
CA LEU A 29 -9.06 6.75 4.54
C LEU A 29 -9.71 7.42 3.32
N ILE A 30 -10.53 6.69 2.58
CA ILE A 30 -11.34 7.20 1.47
C ILE A 30 -12.81 7.24 1.85
N ASP A 31 -13.54 8.19 1.27
CA ASP A 31 -14.99 8.08 1.16
C ASP A 31 -15.29 6.90 0.23
N THR A 32 -15.74 5.79 0.81
CA THR A 32 -16.19 4.61 0.06
C THR A 32 -17.52 4.93 -0.62
N PRO A 33 -17.62 4.80 -1.95
CA PRO A 33 -18.92 4.76 -2.62
C PRO A 33 -19.77 3.64 -2.01
N GLU A 34 -21.09 3.82 -1.91
CA GLU A 34 -22.01 2.85 -1.28
C GLU A 34 -21.89 1.43 -1.87
N ASP A 35 -21.38 1.31 -3.09
CA ASP A 35 -21.24 0.05 -3.83
C ASP A 35 -19.91 -0.68 -3.62
N VAL A 36 -18.92 -0.10 -2.93
CA VAL A 36 -17.60 -0.72 -2.73
C VAL A 36 -17.49 -1.28 -1.32
N THR A 37 -17.75 -2.58 -1.17
CA THR A 37 -17.68 -3.29 0.11
C THR A 37 -16.49 -4.23 0.24
N ASP A 38 -15.79 -4.54 -0.86
CA ASP A 38 -14.66 -5.48 -0.82
C ASP A 38 -13.40 -4.79 -0.24
N PRO A 39 -12.80 -5.32 0.83
CA PRO A 39 -11.57 -4.78 1.44
C PRO A 39 -10.40 -4.65 0.47
N VAL A 40 -10.29 -5.54 -0.53
CA VAL A 40 -9.25 -5.50 -1.56
C VAL A 40 -9.47 -4.31 -2.49
N ASP A 41 -10.70 -4.07 -2.91
CA ASP A 41 -11.03 -2.93 -3.77
C ASP A 41 -10.80 -1.60 -3.04
N ILE A 42 -11.20 -1.52 -1.76
CA ILE A 42 -10.92 -0.36 -0.91
C ILE A 42 -9.40 -0.13 -0.80
N ALA A 43 -8.62 -1.18 -0.53
CA ALA A 43 -7.17 -1.09 -0.46
C ALA A 43 -6.53 -0.68 -1.80
N LEU A 44 -7.08 -1.13 -2.93
CA LEU A 44 -6.63 -0.71 -4.27
C LEU A 44 -6.89 0.78 -4.51
N LEU A 45 -8.09 1.27 -4.16
CA LEU A 45 -8.45 2.68 -4.29
C LEU A 45 -7.57 3.58 -3.41
N GLU A 46 -7.27 3.16 -2.17
CA GLU A 46 -6.31 3.88 -1.33
C GLU A 46 -4.89 3.87 -1.90
N PHE A 47 -4.46 2.75 -2.52
CA PHE A 47 -3.15 2.65 -3.19
C PHE A 47 -3.05 3.62 -4.38
N GLU A 48 -4.10 3.68 -5.21
CA GLU A 48 -4.14 4.52 -6.40
C GLU A 48 -4.16 6.02 -6.06
N LYS A 49 -4.70 6.37 -4.90
CA LYS A 49 -4.66 7.73 -4.35
C LYS A 49 -3.36 8.05 -3.56
N ASP A 50 -2.43 7.09 -3.45
CA ASP A 50 -1.17 7.21 -2.69
C ASP A 50 -1.34 7.60 -1.21
N ILE A 51 -2.45 7.18 -0.60
CA ILE A 51 -2.82 7.53 0.79
C ILE A 51 -2.75 6.33 1.75
N ILE A 52 -2.24 5.18 1.32
CA ILE A 52 -2.15 4.02 2.22
C ILE A 52 -1.27 4.36 3.43
N PRO A 53 -1.71 4.05 4.67
CA PRO A 53 -1.00 4.38 5.89
C PRO A 53 0.15 3.42 6.19
N MET A 54 0.95 3.04 5.18
CA MET A 54 2.15 2.22 5.34
C MET A 54 3.26 2.68 4.41
N THR A 55 4.50 2.25 4.68
CA THR A 55 5.68 2.63 3.91
C THR A 55 6.43 1.38 3.48
N ILE A 56 6.89 1.34 2.23
CA ILE A 56 7.71 0.24 1.74
C ILE A 56 9.17 0.53 2.07
N VAL A 57 9.83 -0.37 2.80
CA VAL A 57 11.26 -0.29 3.08
C VAL A 57 11.98 -1.35 2.26
N ARG A 58 12.84 -0.92 1.37
CA ARG A 58 13.68 -1.75 0.51
C ARG A 58 15.03 -1.95 1.18
N ARG A 59 15.51 -3.19 1.19
CA ARG A 59 16.87 -3.53 1.66
C ARG A 59 17.77 -3.75 0.46
N LEU A 60 18.81 -2.95 0.33
CA LEU A 60 19.82 -3.12 -0.71
C LEU A 60 20.81 -4.23 -0.33
N PRO A 61 21.50 -4.84 -1.31
CA PRO A 61 22.60 -5.77 -1.04
C PRO A 61 23.73 -5.15 -0.20
N SER A 62 23.90 -3.82 -0.24
CA SER A 62 24.85 -3.07 0.58
C SER A 62 24.46 -2.98 2.08
N GLY A 63 23.25 -3.40 2.45
CA GLY A 63 22.71 -3.27 3.80
C GLY A 63 21.95 -1.96 4.06
N GLU A 64 22.04 -1.00 3.13
CA GLU A 64 21.27 0.24 3.18
C GLU A 64 19.75 0.00 3.06
N ARG A 65 18.97 0.88 3.69
CA ARG A 65 17.50 0.85 3.65
C ARG A 65 16.99 2.09 2.92
N ILE A 66 16.12 1.90 1.94
CA ILE A 66 15.48 2.99 1.19
C ILE A 66 13.97 2.89 1.40
N SER A 67 13.32 3.97 1.84
CA SER A 67 11.86 3.99 1.99
C SER A 67 11.18 4.63 0.77
N SER A 68 9.93 4.22 0.48
CA SER A 68 9.14 4.81 -0.60
C SER A 68 8.72 6.26 -0.34
N LYS A 69 8.71 6.72 0.92
CA LYS A 69 8.33 8.09 1.29
C LYS A 69 9.50 9.07 1.37
N ASP A 70 10.74 8.57 1.33
CA ASP A 70 11.96 9.39 1.31
C ASP A 70 12.43 9.76 -0.11
N SER A 71 11.64 9.45 -1.15
CA SER A 71 12.03 9.48 -2.58
C SER A 71 11.40 10.57 -3.45
#